data_AF-A0AAU5JX10-F1
#
_entry.id   AF-A0AAU5JX10-F1
#
_cell.length_a   1.000
_cell.length_b   1.000
_cell.length_c   1.000
_cell.angle_alpha   90.00
_cell.angle_beta   90.00
_cell.angle_gamma   90.00
#
_symmetry.space_group_name_H-M   'P 1'
#
loop_
_entity.id
_entity.type
_entity.pdbx_description
1 polymer ?
#
loop_
_entity_poly.entity_id
_entity_poly.type
_entity_poly.pdbx_seq_one_letter_code
_entity_poly.pdbx_strand_id
1 'polypeptide(L)'
;MTTFTQLTTEYAARIADLIGASRNPAAVTTERDLIALVQDAADSLRDSVLEDLQDAAADLDTAAYRLTDALASRGTDRDLHLARAESHIRLALELAS
;
A
#
# COMPACT_ATOMS: atom_id res chain seq x y z
N MET A 1 15.07 8.62 0.37
CA MET A 1 14.01 9.18 -0.47
C MET A 1 13.44 8.02 -1.25
N THR A 2 12.19 7.67 -0.98
CA THR A 2 11.56 6.44 -1.46
C THR A 2 10.91 6.68 -2.82
N THR A 3 11.04 5.72 -3.74
CA THR A 3 10.42 5.74 -5.08
C THR A 3 9.32 4.69 -5.17
N PHE A 4 8.43 4.80 -6.17
CA PHE A 4 7.43 3.75 -6.42
C PHE A 4 8.08 2.39 -6.72
N THR A 5 9.17 2.35 -7.49
CA THR A 5 9.89 1.10 -7.77
C THR A 5 10.37 0.42 -6.49
N GLN A 6 10.84 1.20 -5.51
CA GLN A 6 11.24 0.66 -4.21
C GLN A 6 10.04 0.11 -3.44
N LEU A 7 8.95 0.88 -3.33
CA LEU A 7 7.72 0.43 -2.65
C LEU A 7 7.17 -0.86 -3.27
N THR A 8 7.08 -0.92 -4.60
CA THR A 8 6.65 -2.12 -5.32
C THR A 8 7.54 -3.31 -5.01
N THR A 9 8.86 -3.12 -5.06
CA THR A 9 9.82 -4.22 -4.81
C THR A 9 9.74 -4.73 -3.37
N GLU A 10 9.52 -3.84 -2.40
CA GLU A 10 9.54 -4.19 -0.98
C GLU A 10 8.20 -4.76 -0.48
N TYR A 11 7.07 -4.25 -0.96
CA TYR A 11 5.78 -4.50 -0.31
C TYR A 11 4.75 -5.23 -1.16
N ALA A 12 4.89 -5.26 -2.49
CA ALA A 12 3.85 -5.87 -3.35
C ALA A 12 3.56 -7.34 -3.00
N ALA A 13 4.58 -8.13 -2.64
CA ALA A 13 4.39 -9.52 -2.24
C ALA A 13 3.60 -9.64 -0.94
N ARG A 14 3.97 -8.85 0.07
CA ARG A 14 3.32 -8.90 1.37
C ARG A 14 1.87 -8.44 1.30
N ILE A 15 1.60 -7.41 0.50
CA ILE A 15 0.23 -6.93 0.28
C ILE A 15 -0.58 -7.96 -0.51
N ALA A 16 0.01 -8.64 -1.50
CA ALA A 16 -0.65 -9.74 -2.20
C ALA A 16 -0.99 -10.91 -1.26
N ASP A 17 -0.10 -11.22 -0.31
CA ASP A 17 -0.36 -12.22 0.72
C ASP A 17 -1.52 -11.80 1.64
N LEU A 18 -1.63 -10.51 2.00
CA LEU A 18 -2.75 -9.99 2.81
C LEU A 18 -4.12 -10.20 2.16
N ILE A 19 -4.24 -10.00 0.84
CA ILE A 19 -5.48 -10.27 0.10
C ILE A 19 -5.71 -11.76 -0.16
N GLY A 20 -4.81 -12.63 0.30
CA GLY A 20 -4.85 -14.07 0.00
C GLY A 20 -4.72 -14.39 -1.49
N ALA A 21 -4.32 -13.42 -2.32
CA ALA A 21 -4.17 -13.62 -3.75
C ALA A 21 -2.75 -14.09 -4.04
N SER A 22 -2.61 -15.12 -4.87
CA SER A 22 -1.32 -15.47 -5.49
C SER A 22 -0.91 -14.45 -6.57
N ARG A 23 -1.08 -13.15 -6.29
CA ARG A 23 -0.71 -12.08 -7.20
C ARG A 23 0.82 -12.08 -7.27
N ASN A 24 1.35 -12.40 -8.44
CA ASN A 24 2.78 -12.33 -8.68
C ASN A 24 3.23 -10.88 -8.42
N PRO A 25 4.14 -10.61 -7.47
CA PRO A 25 4.63 -9.26 -7.19
C PRO A 25 5.24 -8.62 -8.45
N ALA A 26 5.79 -9.45 -9.35
CA ALA A 26 6.31 -9.01 -10.63
C ALA A 26 5.22 -8.49 -11.60
N ALA A 27 3.94 -8.75 -11.33
CA ALA A 27 2.81 -8.21 -12.09
C ALA A 27 2.48 -6.76 -11.70
N VAL A 28 3.00 -6.26 -10.57
CA VAL A 28 2.90 -4.84 -10.22
C VAL A 28 3.96 -4.09 -11.01
N THR A 29 3.62 -3.68 -12.22
CA THR A 29 4.58 -3.07 -13.17
C THR A 29 4.53 -1.55 -13.19
N THR A 30 3.48 -0.97 -12.63
CA THR A 30 3.26 0.48 -12.66
C THR A 30 2.86 1.05 -11.30
N GLU A 31 3.02 2.37 -11.16
CA GLU A 31 2.60 3.14 -9.98
C GLU A 31 1.10 2.98 -9.69
N ARG A 32 0.27 2.86 -10.74
CA ARG A 32 -1.18 2.63 -10.63
C ARG A 32 -1.51 1.21 -10.20
N ASP A 33 -0.75 0.21 -10.66
CA ASP A 33 -0.95 -1.18 -10.22
C ASP A 33 -0.66 -1.33 -8.72
N LEU A 34 0.35 -0.61 -8.20
CA LEU A 34 0.63 -0.61 -6.77
C LEU A 34 -0.52 0.03 -5.98
N ILE A 35 -1.05 1.16 -6.44
CA ILE A 35 -2.21 1.81 -5.81
C ILE A 35 -3.41 0.86 -5.77
N ALA A 36 -3.73 0.24 -6.91
CA ALA A 36 -4.82 -0.71 -7.00
C ALA A 36 -4.60 -1.90 -6.06
N LEU A 37 -3.38 -2.44 -5.98
CA LEU A 37 -3.07 -3.52 -5.04
C LEU A 37 -3.25 -3.12 -3.58
N VAL A 38 -2.84 -1.91 -3.18
CA VAL A 38 -3.04 -1.38 -1.82
C VAL A 38 -4.53 -1.18 -1.53
N GLN A 39 -5.31 -0.69 -2.49
CA GLN A 39 -6.76 -0.53 -2.36
C GLN A 39 -7.48 -1.87 -2.25
N ASP A 40 -7.14 -2.84 -3.10
CA ASP A 40 -7.67 -4.20 -3.06
C ASP A 40 -7.43 -4.83 -1.66
N ALA A 41 -6.27 -4.54 -1.05
CA ALA A 41 -5.93 -4.98 0.29
C ALA A 41 -6.72 -4.29 1.40
N ALA A 42 -6.86 -2.96 1.33
CA ALA A 42 -7.73 -2.25 2.25
C ALA A 42 -9.17 -2.79 2.20
N ASP A 43 -9.71 -2.99 1.00
CA ASP A 43 -11.06 -3.49 0.79
C ASP A 43 -11.24 -4.91 1.36
N SER A 44 -10.27 -5.80 1.12
CA SER A 44 -10.30 -7.17 1.61
C SER A 44 -10.27 -7.26 3.13
N LEU A 45 -9.55 -6.34 3.79
CA LEU A 45 -9.41 -6.33 5.25
C LEU A 45 -10.56 -5.59 5.95
N ARG A 46 -11.21 -4.64 5.28
CA ARG A 46 -12.24 -3.78 5.88
C ARG A 46 -13.43 -4.54 6.44
N ASP A 47 -13.81 -5.65 5.80
CA ASP A 47 -14.95 -6.47 6.21
C ASP A 47 -14.58 -7.53 7.28
N SER A 48 -13.33 -7.51 7.76
CA SER A 48 -12.89 -8.42 8.82
C SER A 48 -13.63 -8.17 10.13
N VAL A 49 -13.81 -9.24 10.92
CA VAL A 49 -14.33 -9.16 12.29
C VAL A 49 -13.24 -8.84 13.32
N LEU A 50 -11.98 -8.81 12.91
CA LEU A 50 -10.84 -8.50 13.77
C LEU A 50 -10.51 -7.02 13.66
N GLU A 51 -10.51 -6.33 14.79
CA GLU A 51 -10.25 -4.88 14.90
C GLU A 51 -8.89 -4.51 14.29
N ASP A 52 -7.83 -5.27 14.58
CA ASP A 52 -6.49 -5.02 14.03
C ASP A 52 -6.46 -5.07 12.49
N LEU A 53 -7.29 -5.93 11.87
CA LEU A 53 -7.40 -5.99 10.41
C LEU A 53 -8.20 -4.81 9.85
N GLN A 54 -9.17 -4.29 10.59
CA GLN A 54 -9.87 -3.05 10.20
C GLN A 54 -8.94 -1.83 10.30
N ASP A 55 -8.11 -1.77 11.34
CA ASP A 55 -7.08 -0.74 11.49
C ASP A 55 -6.03 -0.83 10.38
N ALA A 56 -5.59 -2.04 10.05
CA ALA A 56 -4.71 -2.27 8.90
C ALA A 56 -5.35 -1.78 7.59
N ALA A 57 -6.66 -2.00 7.40
CA ALA A 57 -7.38 -1.48 6.24
C ALA A 57 -7.36 0.06 6.18
N ALA A 58 -7.54 0.75 7.32
CA ALA A 58 -7.51 2.20 7.40
C ALA A 58 -6.13 2.78 7.08
N ASP A 59 -5.06 2.11 7.52
CA ASP A 59 -3.70 2.46 7.15
C ASP A 59 -3.45 2.25 5.64
N LEU A 60 -3.91 1.15 5.05
CA LEU A 60 -3.79 0.93 3.60
C LEU A 60 -4.59 1.95 2.77
N ASP A 61 -5.79 2.32 3.20
CA ASP A 61 -6.55 3.42 2.57
C ASP A 61 -5.77 4.73 2.58
N THR A 62 -5.17 5.05 3.72
CA THR A 62 -4.35 6.25 3.85
C THR A 62 -3.11 6.15 2.95
N ALA A 63 -2.48 4.98 2.87
CA ALA A 63 -1.37 4.75 1.95
C ALA A 63 -1.79 4.95 0.48
N ALA A 64 -2.92 4.39 0.04
CA ALA A 64 -3.44 4.57 -1.31
C ALA A 64 -3.72 6.04 -1.64
N TYR A 65 -4.30 6.78 -0.68
CA TYR A 65 -4.48 8.23 -0.80
C TYR A 65 -3.15 8.95 -0.99
N ARG A 66 -2.13 8.63 -0.20
CA ARG A 66 -0.78 9.23 -0.31
C ARG A 66 -0.08 8.87 -1.62
N LEU A 67 -0.19 7.64 -2.10
CA LEU A 67 0.33 7.24 -3.40
C LEU A 67 -0.35 8.01 -4.54
N THR A 68 -1.66 8.25 -4.42
CA THR A 68 -2.41 9.07 -5.38
C THR A 68 -1.95 10.54 -5.35
N ASP A 69 -1.76 11.13 -4.17
CA ASP A 69 -1.18 12.47 -4.04
C ASP A 69 0.23 12.54 -4.65
N ALA A 70 1.04 11.50 -4.47
CA ALA A 70 2.39 11.43 -5.03
C ALA A 70 2.38 11.45 -6.57
N LEU A 71 1.37 10.85 -7.23
CA LEU A 71 1.19 10.92 -8.68
C LEU A 71 0.87 12.33 -9.17
N ALA A 72 0.12 13.10 -8.39
CA ALA A 72 -0.25 14.48 -8.72
C ALA A 72 0.85 15.50 -8.40
N SER A 73 1.85 15.11 -7.60
CA SER A 73 2.87 16.00 -7.04
C SER A 73 4.20 15.96 -7.80
N ARG A 74 5.09 16.91 -7.48
CA ARG A 74 6.45 16.99 -8.03
C ARG A 74 7.47 17.33 -6.94
N GLY A 75 8.74 16.98 -7.20
CA GLY A 75 9.85 17.29 -6.30
C GLY A 75 9.61 16.81 -4.87
N THR A 76 9.94 17.65 -3.90
CA THR A 76 9.90 17.32 -2.47
C THR A 76 8.52 16.89 -1.97
N ASP A 77 7.44 17.42 -2.53
CA ASP A 77 6.09 17.02 -2.12
C ASP A 77 5.80 15.57 -2.52
N ARG A 78 6.18 15.18 -3.75
CA ARG A 78 6.09 13.78 -4.19
C ARG A 78 6.83 12.86 -3.24
N ASP A 79 8.04 13.24 -2.84
CA ASP A 79 8.89 12.43 -1.98
C ASP A 79 8.31 12.29 -0.57
N LEU A 80 7.71 13.36 -0.04
CA LEU A 80 7.01 13.36 1.23
C LEU A 80 5.77 12.44 1.19
N HIS A 81 5.00 12.48 0.10
CA HIS A 81 3.85 11.60 -0.08
C HIS A 81 4.27 10.13 -0.17
N LEU A 82 5.36 9.82 -0.88
CA LEU A 82 5.91 8.46 -0.96
C LEU A 82 6.40 7.95 0.39
N ALA A 83 7.12 8.77 1.16
CA ALA A 83 7.57 8.38 2.50
C ALA A 83 6.40 8.14 3.47
N ARG A 84 5.32 8.93 3.37
CA ARG A 84 4.11 8.71 4.16
C ARG A 84 3.39 7.44 3.75
N ALA A 85 3.25 7.20 2.44
CA ALA A 85 2.67 5.96 1.93
C ALA A 85 3.43 4.73 2.45
N GLU A 86 4.75 4.76 2.41
CA GLU A 86 5.62 3.72 2.96
C GLU A 86 5.33 3.45 4.45
N SER A 87 5.25 4.51 5.25
CA SER A 87 5.00 4.38 6.68
C SER A 87 3.66 3.71 6.96
N HIS A 88 2.60 4.08 6.24
CA HIS A 88 1.28 3.50 6.43
C HIS A 88 1.21 2.05 5.93
N ILE A 89 1.85 1.72 4.79
CA ILE A 89 1.96 0.32 4.33
C ILE A 89 2.65 -0.53 5.40
N ARG A 90 3.73 -0.03 6.00
CA ARG A 90 4.44 -0.77 7.04
C ARG A 90 3.59 -0.99 8.28
N LEU A 91 2.86 0.03 8.75
CA LEU A 91 1.95 -0.10 9.90
C LEU A 91 0.84 -1.12 9.62
N ALA A 92 0.20 -1.05 8.45
CA ALA A 92 -0.80 -2.03 8.08
C ALA A 92 -0.27 -3.47 8.06
N LEU A 93 0.94 -3.67 7.53
CA LEU A 93 1.59 -4.98 7.52
C LEU A 93 1.94 -5.49 8.93
N GLU A 94 2.31 -4.58 9.85
CA GLU A 94 2.57 -4.92 11.25
C GLU A 94 1.28 -5.29 12.01
N LEU A 95 0.15 -4.67 11.67
CA LEU A 95 -1.15 -4.96 12.27
C LEU A 95 -1.78 -6.26 11.74
N ALA A 96 -1.51 -6.59 10.47
CA ALA A 96 -2.11 -7.73 9.79
C ALA A 96 -1.26 -9.02 9.84
N SER A 97 -0.11 -9.01 10.52
CA SER A 97 0.78 -10.16 10.72
C SER A 97 0.45 -10.96 11.98
#